data_AF-A0AA51M1H4-F1
#
_entry.id   AF-A0AA51M1H4-F1
#
_cell.length_a   1.000
_cell.length_b   1.000
_cell.length_c   1.000
_cell.angle_alpha   90.00
_cell.angle_beta   90.00
_cell.angle_gamma   90.00
#
_symmetry.space_group_name_H-M   'P 1'
#
loop_
_entity.id
_entity.type
_entity.pdbx_description
1 polymer ?
#
loop_
_entity_poly.entity_id
_entity_poly.type
_entity_poly.pdbx_seq_one_letter_code
_entity_poly.pdbx_strand_id
1 'polypeptide(L)'
;MSVVTPKTLRQQLVQSAVLDKIMSSGISVDTEPVRRNLRTIRRQVGRSPLMDRYLDRWDRIVRDNDIDGIRTIVESDDDTSREMRNLSPLSVLLSDDERQRVLNEFGTRLRGTATR
;
A
#
# COMPACT_ATOMS: atom_id res chain seq x y z
N MET A 1 -8.46 5.40 -19.91
CA MET A 1 -9.29 5.37 -18.68
C MET A 1 -8.96 4.09 -17.94
N SER A 2 -8.31 4.19 -16.78
CA SER A 2 -7.91 3.01 -15.99
C SER A 2 -9.16 2.41 -15.33
N VAL A 3 -9.43 1.13 -15.55
CA VAL A 3 -10.60 0.45 -14.97
C VAL A 3 -10.32 0.26 -13.48
N VAL A 4 -11.03 1.00 -12.63
CA VAL A 4 -10.94 0.86 -11.18
C VAL A 4 -11.57 -0.47 -10.78
N THR A 5 -10.74 -1.43 -10.39
CA THR A 5 -11.22 -2.75 -9.94
C THR A 5 -11.47 -2.77 -8.43
N PRO A 6 -12.34 -3.67 -7.92
CA PRO A 6 -12.50 -3.88 -6.48
C PRO A 6 -11.20 -4.23 -5.75
N LYS A 7 -10.23 -4.82 -6.46
CA LYS A 7 -8.89 -5.10 -5.93
C LYS A 7 -8.10 -3.80 -5.74
N THR A 8 -8.08 -2.94 -6.75
CA THR A 8 -7.38 -1.64 -6.72
C THR A 8 -7.91 -0.76 -5.57
N LEU A 9 -9.24 -0.72 -5.39
CA LEU A 9 -9.86 0.03 -4.29
C LEU A 9 -9.47 -0.52 -2.92
N ARG A 10 -9.57 -1.84 -2.72
CA ARG A 10 -9.14 -2.48 -1.47
C ARG A 10 -7.68 -2.19 -1.16
N GLN A 11 -6.82 -2.26 -2.17
CA GLN A 11 -5.40 -1.97 -2.00
C GLN A 11 -5.19 -0.51 -1.58
N GLN A 12 -5.85 0.43 -2.25
CA GLN A 12 -5.77 1.85 -1.89
C GLN A 12 -6.19 2.10 -0.43
N LEU A 13 -7.30 1.50 0.02
CA LEU A 13 -7.77 1.66 1.39
C LEU A 13 -6.82 1.10 2.43
N VAL A 14 -6.26 -0.09 2.18
CA VAL A 14 -5.24 -0.66 3.05
C VAL A 14 -4.03 0.26 3.14
N GLN A 15 -3.58 0.83 2.02
CA GLN A 15 -2.43 1.74 2.01
C GLN A 15 -2.75 3.09 2.69
N SER A 16 -3.97 3.61 2.56
CA SER A 16 -4.41 4.79 3.32
C SER A 16 -4.40 4.53 4.82
N ALA A 17 -4.93 3.40 5.27
CA ALA A 17 -4.91 3.04 6.69
C ALA A 17 -3.49 2.82 7.24
N VAL A 18 -2.59 2.27 6.43
CA VAL A 18 -1.17 2.18 6.77
C VAL A 18 -0.57 3.57 6.95
N LEU A 19 -0.81 4.49 6.02
CA LEU A 19 -0.33 5.88 6.12
C LEU A 19 -0.87 6.59 7.36
N ASP A 20 -2.17 6.47 7.63
CA ASP A 20 -2.81 7.04 8.82
C ASP A 20 -2.17 6.48 10.10
N LYS A 21 -1.86 5.18 10.15
CA LYS A 21 -1.16 4.56 11.27
C LYS A 21 0.25 5.12 11.42
N ILE A 22 1.02 5.22 10.34
CA ILE A 22 2.38 5.78 10.36
C ILE A 22 2.35 7.21 10.91
N MET A 23 1.44 8.04 10.41
CA MET A 23 1.31 9.45 10.82
C MET A 23 0.85 9.61 12.28
N SER A 24 -0.10 8.80 12.73
CA SER A 24 -0.67 8.91 14.09
C SER A 24 0.22 8.30 15.18
N SER A 25 0.96 7.23 14.86
CA SER A 25 1.81 6.52 15.83
C SER A 25 3.29 6.89 15.75
N GLY A 26 3.71 7.57 14.68
CA GLY A 26 5.11 7.95 14.46
C GLY A 26 6.05 6.76 14.26
N ILE A 27 5.53 5.59 13.87
CA ILE A 27 6.34 4.40 13.67
C ILE A 27 7.24 4.54 12.44
N SER A 28 8.46 4.05 12.54
CA SER A 28 9.34 3.92 11.39
C SER A 28 8.81 2.87 10.42
N VAL A 29 8.90 3.15 9.12
CA VAL A 29 8.67 2.13 8.08
C VAL A 29 9.89 1.23 7.85
N ASP A 30 11.07 1.68 8.27
CA ASP A 30 12.32 0.92 8.12
C ASP A 30 12.45 -0.17 9.19
N THR A 31 11.65 -1.22 9.05
CA THR A 31 11.60 -2.34 9.99
C THR A 31 11.93 -3.65 9.31
N GLU A 32 12.44 -4.62 10.07
CA GLU A 32 12.76 -5.94 9.53
C GLU A 32 11.54 -6.65 8.87
N PRO A 33 10.30 -6.59 9.42
CA PRO A 33 9.12 -7.11 8.74
C PRO A 33 8.88 -6.47 7.37
N VAL A 34 9.00 -5.14 7.27
CA VAL A 34 8.82 -4.41 6.00
C VAL A 34 9.90 -4.79 4.99
N ARG A 35 11.18 -4.80 5.40
CA ARG A 35 12.30 -5.21 4.54
C ARG A 35 12.15 -6.66 4.07
N ARG A 36 11.71 -7.57 4.95
CA ARG A 36 11.45 -8.97 4.62
C ARG A 36 10.32 -9.09 3.60
N ASN A 37 9.24 -8.34 3.78
CA ASN A 37 8.13 -8.33 2.84
C ASN A 37 8.58 -7.81 1.46
N LEU A 38 9.34 -6.71 1.41
CA LEU A 38 9.89 -6.19 0.15
C LEU A 38 10.75 -7.23 -0.58
N ARG A 39 11.61 -7.95 0.13
CA ARG A 39 12.40 -9.07 -0.45
C ARG A 39 11.51 -10.18 -1.00
N THR A 40 10.39 -10.49 -0.32
CA THR A 40 9.42 -11.50 -0.77
C THR A 40 8.72 -11.06 -2.05
N ILE A 41 8.22 -9.81 -2.10
CA ILE A 41 7.59 -9.25 -3.29
C ILE A 41 8.58 -9.28 -4.46
N ARG A 42 9.83 -8.82 -4.25
CA ARG A 42 10.89 -8.85 -5.28
C ARG A 42 11.13 -10.24 -5.85
N ARG A 43 11.16 -11.29 -5.03
CA ARG A 43 11.28 -12.68 -5.54
C ARG A 43 10.08 -13.13 -6.37
N GLN A 44 8.89 -12.63 -6.09
CA GLN A 44 7.66 -13.01 -6.79
C GLN A 44 7.51 -12.29 -8.14
N VAL A 45 7.93 -11.03 -8.23
CA VAL A 45 7.72 -10.18 -9.42
C VAL A 45 8.98 -9.90 -10.24
N GLY A 46 10.16 -10.34 -9.78
CA GLY A 46 11.49 -9.98 -10.30
C GLY A 46 11.87 -10.53 -11.69
N ARG A 47 10.90 -10.67 -12.59
CA ARG A 47 11.14 -10.96 -14.02
C ARG A 47 10.80 -9.77 -14.93
N SER A 48 10.33 -8.64 -14.37
CA SER A 48 9.99 -7.44 -15.13
C SER A 48 10.88 -6.26 -14.73
N PRO A 49 11.68 -5.70 -15.67
CA PRO A 49 12.54 -4.55 -15.39
C PRO A 49 11.79 -3.32 -14.86
N LEU A 50 10.52 -3.15 -15.25
CA LEU A 50 9.67 -2.07 -14.74
C LEU A 50 9.31 -2.30 -13.26
N MET A 51 8.99 -3.53 -12.88
CA MET A 51 8.64 -3.88 -11.51
C MET A 51 9.85 -3.76 -10.58
N ASP A 52 11.03 -4.13 -11.06
CA ASP A 52 12.28 -3.95 -10.31
C ASP A 52 12.53 -2.47 -10.00
N ARG A 53 12.30 -1.55 -10.95
CA ARG A 53 12.39 -0.09 -10.71
C ARG A 53 11.43 0.39 -9.62
N TYR A 54 10.20 -0.13 -9.58
CA TYR A 54 9.24 0.21 -8.53
C TYR A 54 9.65 -0.33 -7.16
N LEU A 55 10.25 -1.52 -7.13
CA LEU A 55 10.78 -2.11 -5.90
C LEU A 55 12.03 -1.39 -5.40
N ASP A 56 12.89 -0.91 -6.29
CA ASP A 56 14.04 -0.08 -5.93
C ASP A 56 13.59 1.27 -5.37
N ARG A 57 12.51 1.85 -5.92
CA ARG A 57 11.88 3.04 -5.36
C ARG A 57 11.30 2.78 -3.97
N TRP A 58 10.63 1.64 -3.76
CA TRP A 58 10.16 1.23 -2.43
C TRP A 58 11.30 1.00 -1.45
N ASP A 59 12.41 0.40 -1.89
CA ASP A 59 13.60 0.21 -1.05
C ASP A 59 14.14 1.55 -0.54
N ARG A 60 14.23 2.55 -1.42
CA ARG A 60 14.64 3.92 -1.05
C ARG A 60 13.67 4.55 -0.06
N ILE A 61 12.36 4.52 -0.36
CA ILE A 61 11.33 5.10 0.51
C ILE A 61 11.39 4.50 1.91
N VAL A 62 11.54 3.17 2.01
CA VAL A 62 11.63 2.47 3.30
C VAL A 62 12.90 2.87 4.03
N ARG A 63 14.07 2.82 3.37
CA ARG A 63 15.36 3.14 3.99
C ARG A 63 15.47 4.57 4.48
N ASP A 64 14.89 5.51 3.73
CA ASP A 64 14.93 6.94 4.04
C ASP A 64 13.78 7.35 4.97
N ASN A 65 12.89 6.40 5.32
CA ASN A 65 11.66 6.64 6.09
C ASN A 65 10.83 7.80 5.48
N ASP A 66 10.74 7.82 4.14
CA ASP A 66 10.18 8.91 3.34
C ASP A 66 8.64 8.89 3.37
N ILE A 67 8.07 9.56 4.37
CA ILE A 67 6.61 9.61 4.57
C ILE A 67 5.90 10.38 3.45
N ASP A 68 6.53 11.40 2.88
CA ASP A 68 5.95 12.18 1.78
C ASP A 68 5.92 11.37 0.48
N GLY A 69 6.95 10.54 0.25
CA GLY A 69 6.98 9.55 -0.82
C GLY A 69 5.86 8.53 -0.70
N ILE A 70 5.59 8.03 0.51
CA ILE A 70 4.46 7.12 0.78
C ILE A 70 3.14 7.82 0.49
N ARG A 71 2.94 9.03 1.03
CA ARG A 71 1.72 9.82 0.83
C ARG A 71 1.43 10.04 -0.65
N THR A 72 2.43 10.43 -1.42
CA THR A 72 2.31 10.65 -2.87
C THR A 72 1.80 9.39 -3.59
N ILE A 73 2.35 8.21 -3.24
CA ILE A 73 1.91 6.93 -3.82
C ILE A 73 0.50 6.56 -3.39
N VAL A 74 0.10 6.88 -2.15
CA VAL A 74 -1.23 6.57 -1.63
C VAL A 74 -2.31 7.42 -2.29
N GLU A 75 -2.07 8.72 -2.41
CA GLU A 75 -3.05 9.71 -2.84
C GLU A 75 -3.20 9.83 -4.36
N SER A 76 -2.13 9.54 -5.12
CA SER A 76 -2.18 9.67 -6.58
C SER A 76 -2.99 8.56 -7.27
N ASP A 77 -3.73 8.92 -8.32
CA ASP A 77 -4.50 7.98 -9.14
C ASP A 77 -3.88 7.77 -10.53
N ASP A 78 -2.57 7.93 -10.66
CA ASP A 78 -1.84 7.55 -11.88
C ASP A 78 -1.49 6.05 -11.89
N ASP A 79 -1.26 5.50 -13.09
CA ASP A 79 -0.96 4.06 -13.26
C ASP A 79 0.33 3.63 -12.54
N THR A 80 1.34 4.50 -12.44
CA THR A 80 2.56 4.19 -11.68
C THR A 80 2.24 4.04 -10.20
N SER A 81 1.51 4.99 -9.62
CA SER A 81 1.12 4.93 -8.20
C SER A 81 0.22 3.74 -7.90
N ARG A 82 -0.66 3.34 -8.83
CA ARG A 82 -1.44 2.09 -8.69
C ARG A 82 -0.55 0.85 -8.63
N GLU A 83 0.41 0.72 -9.54
CA GLU A 83 1.36 -0.39 -9.53
C GLU A 83 2.24 -0.38 -8.28
N MET A 84 2.70 0.82 -7.86
CA MET A 84 3.46 0.95 -6.62
C MET A 84 2.63 0.54 -5.40
N ARG A 85 1.35 0.90 -5.31
CA ARG A 85 0.47 0.43 -4.23
C ARG A 85 0.32 -1.09 -4.25
N ASN A 86 0.22 -1.72 -5.41
CA ASN A 86 0.17 -3.18 -5.54
C ASN A 86 1.44 -3.87 -5.04
N LEU A 87 2.59 -3.22 -5.19
CA LEU A 87 3.90 -3.70 -4.75
C LEU A 87 4.31 -3.21 -3.36
N SER A 88 3.41 -2.55 -2.63
CA SER A 88 3.75 -1.94 -1.33
C SER A 88 4.17 -3.01 -0.30
N PRO A 89 5.34 -2.85 0.34
CA PRO A 89 5.76 -3.73 1.42
C PRO A 89 5.10 -3.39 2.76
N LEU A 90 4.39 -2.27 2.87
CA LEU A 90 3.97 -1.67 4.14
C LEU A 90 2.69 -2.29 4.73
N SER A 91 2.00 -3.17 3.99
CA SER A 91 0.78 -3.83 4.47
C SER A 91 0.97 -4.64 5.75
N VAL A 92 2.20 -5.07 6.03
CA VAL A 92 2.58 -5.79 7.26
C VAL A 92 2.59 -4.92 8.52
N LEU A 93 2.47 -3.59 8.37
CA LEU A 93 2.37 -2.67 9.50
C LEU A 93 0.98 -2.66 10.13
N LEU A 94 -0.04 -3.16 9.42
CA LEU A 94 -1.34 -3.43 10.00
C LEU A 94 -1.36 -4.84 10.58
N SER A 95 -1.90 -4.98 11.78
CA SER A 95 -2.30 -6.29 12.29
C SER A 95 -3.44 -6.85 11.47
N ASP A 96 -3.66 -8.16 11.57
CA ASP A 96 -4.79 -8.81 10.88
C ASP A 96 -6.14 -8.20 11.30
N ASP A 97 -6.30 -7.85 12.58
CA ASP A 97 -7.51 -7.18 13.09
C ASP A 97 -7.70 -5.77 12.51
N GLU A 98 -6.62 -4.99 12.40
CA GLU A 98 -6.66 -3.65 11.81
C GLU A 98 -7.00 -3.74 10.32
N ARG A 99 -6.36 -4.66 9.60
CA ARG A 99 -6.63 -4.90 8.19
C ARG A 99 -8.08 -5.34 7.97
N GLN A 100 -8.59 -6.24 8.81
CA GLN A 100 -9.97 -6.71 8.72
C GLN A 100 -10.96 -5.58 9.01
N ARG A 101 -10.69 -4.72 10.00
CA ARG A 101 -11.50 -3.52 10.28
C ARG A 101 -11.58 -2.59 9.07
N VAL A 102 -10.44 -2.25 8.46
CA VAL A 102 -10.39 -1.39 7.26
C VAL A 102 -11.24 -1.97 6.11
N LEU A 103 -11.10 -3.27 5.84
CA LEU A 103 -11.85 -3.93 4.78
C LEU A 103 -13.35 -4.05 5.08
N ASN A 104 -13.72 -4.26 6.35
CA ASN A 104 -15.11 -4.32 6.79
C ASN A 104 -15.80 -2.95 6.70
N GLU A 105 -15.13 -1.88 7.17
CA GLU A 105 -15.64 -0.51 7.05
C GLU A 105 -15.90 -0.14 5.59
N PHE A 106 -14.98 -0.49 4.70
CA PHE A 106 -15.17 -0.28 3.28
C PHE A 106 -16.35 -1.07 2.71
N GLY A 107 -16.47 -2.35 3.04
CA GLY A 107 -17.59 -3.18 2.60
C GLY A 107 -18.94 -2.63 3.07
N THR A 108 -18.98 -2.06 4.27
CA THR A 108 -20.17 -1.38 4.81
C THR A 108 -20.47 -0.07 4.07
N ARG A 109 -19.46 0.78 3.79
CA ARG A 109 -19.63 2.02 3.03
C ARG A 109 -20.16 1.76 1.61
N LEU A 110 -19.61 0.77 0.91
CA LEU A 110 -20.07 0.40 -0.44
C LEU A 110 -21.52 -0.07 -0.47
N ARG A 111 -21.95 -0.87 0.52
CA ARG A 111 -23.35 -1.31 0.64
C ARG A 111 -24.30 -0.13 0.91
N GLY A 112 -23.88 0.81 1.75
CA GLY A 112 -24.66 2.02 2.03
C GLY A 112 -24.85 2.94 0.81
N THR A 113 -23.86 3.02 -0.09
CA THR A 113 -23.97 3.80 -1.33
C THR A 113 -24.83 3.14 -2.42
N ALA A 114 -25.00 1.81 -2.39
CA ALA A 114 -25.79 1.07 -3.36
C ALA A 114 -27.30 1.04 -3.06
N THR A 115 -27.74 1.60 -1.92
CA THR A 115 -29.15 1.60 -1.47
C THR A 115 -29.79 3.00 -1.59
N ARG A 116 -29.27 3.85 -2.49
CA ARG A 116 -29.82 5.18 -2.78
C ARG A 116 -30.10 5.35 -4.27
#